data_AF-A0A354UTX9-F1
#
_entry.id   AF-A0A354UTX9-F1
#
_cell.length_a   1.000
_cell.length_b   1.000
_cell.length_c   1.000
_cell.angle_alpha   90.00
_cell.angle_beta   90.00
_cell.angle_gamma   90.00
#
_symmetry.space_group_name_H-M   'P 1'
#
loop_
_entity.id
_entity.type
_entity.pdbx_description
1 polymer ?
#
loop_
_entity_poly.entity_id
_entity_poly.type
_entity_poly.pdbx_seq_one_letter_code
_entity_poly.pdbx_strand_id
1 'polypeptide(L)'
;MQEIDQDVMNIRRICNTIFLLLLLLALTPRAQAASIKAGAVTTAAGSLNVRSQPTSASSVAATLKKGSYITLHSQTGQWWRVEYDKGKYGYCHSQYITQVQGTPVSVSLRSGSLNVRTGPGTGYARSASLYSGQTVLLLTTSGDWSRVLYHGTKTGWVSSRYLSGSYPAVSVTVPSFKQTDSRWADKTVGTSGKPFSQIGCATTAVAMMESARQGRTIYPDEMSRQLQYTASGDLYWPSHYTPSTNASGYLERIYQMLSKGKPVLLGMKNAGGSQHWVVVTGFQGGTALTPSAFTIHDPGTYSRTTLAQLQAVYPTFYKYFTY
;
A
#
# COMPACT_ATOMS: atom_id res chain seq x y z
N MET A 1 -50.69 29.30 -42.62
CA MET A 1 -50.51 28.67 -41.28
C MET A 1 -49.98 27.22 -41.37
N GLN A 2 -49.39 26.81 -42.50
CA GLN A 2 -48.90 25.44 -42.73
C GLN A 2 -47.37 25.36 -42.90
N GLU A 3 -46.72 26.44 -43.37
CA GLU A 3 -45.25 26.49 -43.53
C GLU A 3 -44.49 26.54 -42.19
N ILE A 4 -45.00 27.26 -41.19
CA ILE A 4 -44.34 27.41 -39.87
C ILE A 4 -44.20 26.06 -39.14
N ASP A 5 -45.12 25.11 -39.40
CA ASP A 5 -45.13 23.80 -38.74
C ASP A 5 -44.01 22.88 -39.29
N GLN A 6 -43.72 22.97 -40.58
CA GLN A 6 -42.69 22.16 -41.24
C GLN A 6 -41.28 22.53 -40.76
N ASP A 7 -41.02 23.82 -40.57
CA ASP A 7 -39.73 24.33 -40.07
C ASP A 7 -39.51 23.98 -38.59
N VAL A 8 -40.56 24.05 -37.76
CA VAL A 8 -40.49 23.64 -36.35
C VAL A 8 -40.27 22.13 -36.23
N MET A 9 -40.91 21.32 -37.08
CA MET A 9 -40.68 19.88 -37.15
C MET A 9 -39.25 19.54 -37.61
N ASN A 10 -38.70 20.26 -38.59
CA ASN A 10 -37.33 20.07 -39.07
C ASN A 10 -36.29 20.49 -38.02
N ILE A 11 -36.48 21.60 -37.32
CA ILE A 11 -35.62 22.04 -36.21
C ILE A 11 -35.64 21.02 -35.07
N ARG A 12 -36.81 20.47 -34.70
CA ARG A 12 -36.90 19.41 -33.67
C ARG A 12 -36.19 18.12 -34.08
N ARG A 13 -36.23 17.74 -35.36
CA ARG A 13 -35.51 16.57 -35.90
C ARG A 13 -34.00 16.78 -35.92
N ILE A 14 -33.53 17.98 -36.27
CA ILE A 14 -32.11 18.35 -36.27
C ILE A 14 -31.57 18.46 -34.83
N CYS A 15 -32.32 19.06 -33.90
CA CYS A 15 -31.94 19.12 -32.49
C CYS A 15 -31.89 17.74 -31.83
N ASN A 16 -32.83 16.84 -32.12
CA ASN A 16 -32.80 15.47 -31.59
C ASN A 16 -31.64 14.63 -32.15
N THR A 17 -31.26 14.84 -33.42
CA THR A 17 -30.11 14.13 -34.01
C THR A 17 -28.77 14.69 -33.54
N ILE A 18 -28.64 16.00 -33.34
CA ILE A 18 -27.45 16.62 -32.74
C ILE A 18 -27.30 16.24 -31.26
N PHE A 19 -28.41 16.14 -30.50
CA PHE A 19 -28.40 15.69 -29.11
C PHE A 19 -28.02 14.20 -29.00
N LEU A 20 -28.48 13.35 -29.93
CA LEU A 20 -28.07 11.94 -29.99
C LEU A 20 -26.58 11.80 -30.35
N LEU A 21 -26.04 12.61 -31.27
CA LEU A 21 -24.61 12.60 -31.63
C LEU A 21 -23.72 13.11 -30.48
N LEU A 22 -24.15 14.13 -29.73
CA LEU A 22 -23.44 14.64 -28.54
C LEU A 22 -23.48 13.65 -27.36
N LEU A 23 -24.55 12.85 -27.23
CA LEU A 23 -24.60 11.75 -26.26
C LEU A 23 -23.62 10.62 -26.61
N LEU A 24 -23.38 10.34 -27.90
CA LEU A 24 -22.43 9.32 -28.35
C LEU A 24 -20.95 9.72 -28.16
N LEU A 25 -20.61 11.01 -28.07
CA LEU A 25 -19.24 11.46 -27.72
C LEU A 25 -18.95 11.43 -26.20
N ALA A 26 -19.98 11.42 -25.34
CA ALA A 26 -19.84 11.38 -23.88
C ALA A 26 -19.64 9.96 -23.30
N LEU A 27 -19.71 8.93 -24.14
CA LEU A 27 -19.62 7.51 -23.78
C LEU A 27 -18.34 6.84 -24.28
N THR A 28 -17.26 7.59 -24.54
CA THR A 28 -15.95 6.94 -24.69
C THR A 28 -15.58 6.33 -23.33
N PRO A 29 -15.46 5.00 -23.20
CA PRO A 29 -14.93 4.43 -21.98
C PRO A 29 -13.52 5.01 -21.82
N ARG A 30 -13.32 5.81 -20.77
CA ARG A 30 -11.98 6.25 -20.38
C ARG A 30 -11.16 4.97 -20.27
N ALA A 31 -10.17 4.80 -21.16
CA ALA A 31 -9.28 3.66 -21.10
C ALA A 31 -8.61 3.69 -19.72
N GLN A 32 -9.14 2.90 -18.79
CA GLN A 32 -8.52 2.69 -17.50
C GLN A 32 -7.19 2.04 -17.83
N ALA A 33 -6.09 2.75 -17.57
CA ALA A 33 -4.76 2.19 -17.75
C ALA A 33 -4.73 0.85 -17.01
N ALA A 34 -4.54 -0.25 -17.75
CA ALA A 34 -4.55 -1.58 -17.18
C ALA A 34 -3.44 -1.64 -16.11
N SER A 35 -3.83 -1.78 -14.85
CA SER A 35 -2.85 -1.84 -13.77
C SER A 35 -2.17 -3.20 -13.82
N ILE A 36 -0.87 -3.18 -14.08
CA ILE A 36 -0.05 -4.39 -14.02
C ILE A 36 0.06 -4.84 -12.56
N LYS A 37 0.15 -6.16 -12.35
CA LYS A 37 0.29 -6.78 -11.03
C LYS A 37 1.48 -7.73 -11.02
N ALA A 38 2.06 -7.99 -9.85
CA ALA A 38 3.07 -9.03 -9.70
C ALA A 38 2.41 -10.38 -9.39
N GLY A 39 2.91 -11.45 -10.00
CA GLY A 39 2.57 -12.83 -9.69
C GLY A 39 3.82 -13.61 -9.30
N ALA A 40 3.67 -14.61 -8.43
CA ALA A 40 4.67 -15.64 -8.17
C ALA A 40 4.15 -16.99 -8.68
N VAL A 41 5.03 -17.76 -9.33
CA VAL A 41 4.71 -19.09 -9.85
C VAL A 41 4.71 -20.10 -8.71
N THR A 42 3.58 -20.77 -8.47
CA THR A 42 3.33 -21.63 -7.29
C THR A 42 2.98 -23.07 -7.65
N THR A 43 3.50 -23.58 -8.77
CA THR A 43 3.35 -24.99 -9.16
C THR A 43 3.85 -25.95 -8.06
N ALA A 44 3.21 -27.13 -7.94
CA ALA A 44 3.65 -28.16 -6.99
C ALA A 44 5.08 -28.63 -7.29
N ALA A 45 5.35 -28.96 -8.56
CA ALA A 45 6.66 -29.28 -9.12
C ALA A 45 6.76 -28.77 -10.58
N GLY A 46 7.97 -28.71 -11.12
CA GLY A 46 8.22 -28.34 -12.52
C GLY A 46 8.02 -26.85 -12.85
N SER A 47 7.80 -26.57 -14.13
CA SER A 47 7.64 -25.22 -14.68
C SER A 47 6.20 -24.96 -15.13
N LEU A 48 5.78 -23.70 -15.05
CA LEU A 48 4.50 -23.23 -15.59
C LEU A 48 4.65 -22.89 -17.07
N ASN A 49 3.79 -23.46 -17.92
CA ASN A 49 3.75 -23.12 -19.34
C ASN A 49 3.12 -21.76 -19.58
N VAL A 50 3.80 -20.93 -20.37
CA VAL A 50 3.24 -19.73 -20.98
C VAL A 50 2.76 -20.10 -22.38
N ARG A 51 1.47 -19.95 -22.63
CA ARG A 51 0.82 -20.38 -23.87
C ARG A 51 0.50 -19.20 -24.79
N SER A 52 0.36 -19.47 -26.08
CA SER A 52 0.03 -18.45 -27.08
C SER A 52 -1.41 -17.94 -27.00
N GLN A 53 -2.33 -18.76 -26.48
CA GLN A 53 -3.76 -18.41 -26.28
C GLN A 53 -4.23 -18.87 -24.89
N PRO A 54 -5.36 -18.34 -24.36
CA PRO A 54 -5.90 -18.71 -23.05
C PRO A 54 -6.62 -20.08 -23.07
N THR A 55 -5.91 -21.12 -23.53
CA THR A 55 -6.40 -22.50 -23.62
C THR A 55 -5.24 -23.48 -23.49
N SER A 56 -5.49 -24.64 -22.86
CA SER A 56 -4.52 -25.72 -22.69
C SER A 56 -4.11 -26.39 -24.01
N ALA A 57 -4.90 -26.24 -25.07
CA ALA A 57 -4.61 -26.80 -26.39
C ALA A 57 -3.63 -25.95 -27.23
N SER A 58 -3.38 -24.70 -26.84
CA SER A 58 -2.52 -23.80 -27.62
C SER A 58 -1.04 -24.06 -27.39
N SER A 59 -0.21 -23.64 -28.36
CA SER A 59 1.23 -23.83 -28.34
C SER A 59 1.89 -23.17 -27.12
N VAL A 60 2.93 -23.81 -26.59
CA VAL A 60 3.73 -23.29 -25.47
C VAL A 60 4.79 -22.34 -26.04
N ALA A 61 4.72 -21.06 -25.65
CA ALA A 61 5.64 -20.01 -26.07
C ALA A 61 6.87 -19.91 -25.16
N ALA A 62 6.73 -20.21 -23.87
CA ALA A 62 7.81 -20.20 -22.88
C ALA A 62 7.44 -21.06 -21.67
N THR A 63 8.40 -21.24 -20.75
CA THR A 63 8.15 -21.85 -19.43
C THR A 63 8.73 -20.99 -18.32
N LEU A 64 8.06 -20.96 -17.17
CA LEU A 64 8.45 -20.18 -15.99
C LEU A 64 8.73 -21.14 -14.83
N LYS A 65 9.87 -20.97 -14.16
CA LYS A 65 10.26 -21.85 -13.05
C LYS A 65 9.41 -21.58 -11.81
N LYS A 66 9.14 -22.61 -11.00
CA LYS A 66 8.56 -22.45 -9.66
C LYS A 66 9.31 -21.37 -8.87
N GLY A 67 8.57 -20.50 -8.20
CA GLY A 67 9.11 -19.40 -7.38
C GLY A 67 9.57 -18.17 -8.17
N SER A 68 9.59 -18.20 -9.52
CA SER A 68 9.87 -17.00 -10.30
C SER A 68 8.71 -16.00 -10.21
N TYR A 69 9.04 -14.71 -10.33
CA TYR A 69 8.06 -13.65 -10.45
C TYR A 69 7.68 -13.40 -11.92
N ILE A 70 6.47 -12.91 -12.15
CA ILE A 70 5.91 -12.63 -13.48
C ILE A 70 5.00 -11.39 -13.43
N THR A 71 5.05 -10.55 -14.46
CA THR A 71 4.15 -9.40 -14.62
C THR A 71 2.82 -9.85 -15.23
N LEU A 72 1.73 -9.54 -14.54
CA LEU A 72 0.36 -9.86 -14.93
C LEU A 72 -0.32 -8.60 -15.48
N HIS A 73 -1.00 -8.71 -16.64
CA HIS A 73 -1.66 -7.57 -17.29
C HIS A 73 -3.18 -7.60 -17.18
N SER A 74 -3.78 -8.71 -17.59
CA SER A 74 -5.24 -8.88 -17.59
C SER A 74 -5.58 -10.34 -17.33
N GLN A 75 -6.79 -10.58 -16.83
CA GLN A 75 -7.30 -11.94 -16.61
C GLN A 75 -8.56 -12.15 -17.44
N THR A 76 -8.60 -13.25 -18.18
CA THR A 76 -9.77 -13.71 -18.92
C THR A 76 -10.09 -15.13 -18.46
N GLY A 77 -11.21 -15.27 -17.74
CA GLY A 77 -11.54 -16.53 -17.06
C GLY A 77 -10.41 -16.97 -16.13
N GLN A 78 -9.90 -18.18 -16.33
CA GLN A 78 -8.81 -18.76 -15.55
C GLN A 78 -7.42 -18.53 -16.16
N TRP A 79 -7.27 -17.55 -17.07
CA TRP A 79 -6.00 -17.27 -17.75
C TRP A 79 -5.55 -15.83 -17.53
N TRP A 80 -4.34 -15.68 -17.03
CA TRP A 80 -3.63 -14.41 -16.99
C TRP A 80 -2.92 -14.17 -18.31
N ARG A 81 -3.13 -13.02 -18.94
CA ARG A 81 -2.19 -12.46 -19.91
C ARG A 81 -0.98 -11.94 -19.13
N VAL A 82 0.19 -12.47 -19.44
CA VAL A 82 1.46 -12.18 -18.75
C VAL A 82 2.51 -11.63 -19.71
N GLU A 83 3.43 -10.83 -19.21
CA GLU A 83 4.68 -10.50 -19.92
C GLU A 83 5.76 -11.47 -19.43
N TYR A 84 6.22 -12.40 -20.27
CA TYR A 84 7.18 -13.45 -19.86
C TYR A 84 8.64 -13.11 -20.18
N ASP A 85 8.86 -12.08 -20.99
CA ASP A 85 10.16 -11.49 -21.33
C ASP A 85 9.88 -10.07 -21.86
N LYS A 86 10.90 -9.20 -21.96
CA LYS A 86 10.73 -7.78 -22.34
C LYS A 86 9.90 -7.64 -23.63
N GLY A 87 8.67 -7.12 -23.49
CA GLY A 87 7.74 -6.90 -24.61
C GLY A 87 7.10 -8.16 -25.20
N LYS A 88 7.32 -9.35 -24.62
CA LYS A 88 6.74 -10.62 -25.08
C LYS A 88 5.64 -11.09 -24.14
N TYR A 89 4.50 -11.46 -24.72
CA TYR A 89 3.28 -11.77 -23.97
C TYR A 89 2.72 -13.14 -24.31
N GLY A 90 2.07 -13.75 -23.33
CA GLY A 90 1.34 -15.01 -23.48
C GLY A 90 0.37 -15.23 -22.32
N TYR A 91 -0.09 -16.47 -22.14
CA TYR A 91 -1.16 -16.81 -21.21
C TYR A 91 -0.73 -17.91 -20.24
N CYS A 92 -0.97 -17.69 -18.95
CA CYS A 92 -0.73 -18.67 -17.90
C CYS A 92 -2.02 -18.97 -17.14
N HIS A 93 -2.22 -20.22 -16.73
CA HIS A 93 -3.38 -20.58 -15.94
C HIS A 93 -3.28 -20.01 -14.51
N SER A 94 -4.34 -19.36 -14.03
CA SER A 94 -4.44 -18.64 -12.74
C SER A 94 -4.12 -19.52 -11.54
N GLN A 95 -4.57 -20.78 -11.54
CA GLN A 95 -4.33 -21.74 -10.45
C GLN A 95 -2.85 -21.93 -10.06
N TYR A 96 -1.90 -21.63 -10.97
CA TYR A 96 -0.47 -21.78 -10.74
C TYR A 96 0.25 -20.45 -10.46
N ILE A 97 -0.52 -19.38 -10.27
CA ILE A 97 -0.02 -18.04 -9.99
C ILE A 97 -0.67 -17.55 -8.72
N THR A 98 0.15 -17.29 -7.71
CA THR A 98 -0.27 -16.51 -6.55
C THR A 98 0.05 -15.06 -6.82
N GLN A 99 -0.96 -14.19 -6.83
CA GLN A 99 -0.71 -12.76 -6.92
C GLN A 99 0.05 -12.30 -5.67
N VAL A 100 1.10 -11.53 -5.90
CA VAL A 100 1.95 -10.98 -4.84
C VAL A 100 1.92 -9.47 -4.91
N GLN A 101 2.35 -8.82 -3.82
CA GLN A 101 2.38 -7.36 -3.78
C GLN A 101 3.38 -6.83 -4.80
N GLY A 102 2.95 -5.82 -5.55
CA GLY A 102 3.70 -5.17 -6.59
C GLY A 102 3.06 -3.84 -6.93
N THR A 103 3.71 -2.74 -6.56
CA THR A 103 3.19 -1.39 -6.82
C THR A 103 3.80 -0.88 -8.12
N PRO A 104 2.99 -0.55 -9.15
CA PRO A 104 3.53 0.04 -10.38
C PRO A 104 4.20 1.37 -10.08
N VAL A 105 5.48 1.48 -10.45
CA VAL A 105 6.28 2.69 -10.32
C VAL A 105 7.08 2.91 -11.60
N SER A 106 7.32 4.17 -11.93
CA SER A 106 8.15 4.56 -13.07
C SER A 106 9.55 4.91 -12.63
N VAL A 107 10.54 4.55 -13.45
CA VAL A 107 11.90 5.07 -13.30
C VAL A 107 11.90 6.56 -13.64
N SER A 108 12.43 7.39 -12.75
CA SER A 108 12.48 8.85 -12.89
C SER A 108 13.91 9.33 -12.74
N LEU A 109 14.54 9.65 -13.87
CA LEU A 109 15.92 10.13 -13.97
C LEU A 109 15.94 11.43 -14.77
N ARG A 110 16.85 12.35 -14.41
CA ARG A 110 17.15 13.53 -15.23
C ARG A 110 17.93 13.17 -16.50
N SER A 111 18.85 12.19 -16.40
CA SER A 111 19.64 11.66 -17.51
C SER A 111 20.23 10.29 -17.17
N GLY A 112 20.72 9.56 -18.18
CA GLY A 112 21.41 8.28 -18.00
C GLY A 112 20.50 7.07 -17.78
N SER A 113 20.99 6.10 -17.02
CA SER A 113 20.25 4.88 -16.68
C SER A 113 20.39 4.52 -15.20
N LEU A 114 19.37 3.86 -14.67
CA LEU A 114 19.30 3.34 -13.31
C LEU A 114 19.88 1.93 -13.28
N ASN A 115 20.98 1.76 -12.55
CA ASN A 115 21.59 0.45 -12.36
C ASN A 115 20.67 -0.45 -11.52
N VAL A 116 20.39 -1.65 -12.05
CA VAL A 116 19.79 -2.76 -11.32
C VAL A 116 20.92 -3.63 -10.77
N ARG A 117 20.82 -4.00 -9.49
CA ARG A 117 21.85 -4.72 -8.75
C ARG A 117 21.34 -6.01 -8.14
N THR A 118 22.25 -6.92 -7.84
CA THR A 118 21.94 -8.22 -7.22
C THR A 118 21.52 -8.10 -5.74
N GLY A 119 21.81 -6.97 -5.08
CA GLY A 119 21.43 -6.71 -3.69
C GLY A 119 21.27 -5.21 -3.37
N PRO A 120 20.76 -4.88 -2.18
CA PRO A 120 20.44 -3.51 -1.77
C PRO A 120 21.70 -2.73 -1.35
N GLY A 121 22.47 -2.24 -2.33
CA GLY A 121 23.67 -1.45 -2.06
C GLY A 121 24.53 -1.20 -3.30
N THR A 122 25.36 -0.16 -3.27
CA THR A 122 26.29 0.16 -4.36
C THR A 122 27.43 -0.84 -4.51
N GLY A 123 27.74 -1.62 -3.47
CA GLY A 123 28.74 -2.70 -3.49
C GLY A 123 28.28 -3.98 -4.19
N TYR A 124 26.98 -4.16 -4.45
CA TYR A 124 26.46 -5.34 -5.15
C TYR A 124 26.68 -5.23 -6.67
N ALA A 125 26.91 -6.37 -7.32
CA ALA A 125 27.11 -6.44 -8.76
C ALA A 125 25.93 -5.84 -9.54
N ARG A 126 26.24 -5.14 -10.63
CA ARG A 126 25.23 -4.66 -11.59
C ARG A 126 24.76 -5.84 -12.44
N SER A 127 23.45 -6.02 -12.56
CA SER A 127 22.82 -7.10 -13.33
C SER A 127 22.04 -6.60 -14.55
N ALA A 128 21.60 -5.34 -14.56
CA ALA A 128 20.94 -4.70 -15.69
C ALA A 128 20.94 -3.16 -15.52
N SER A 129 20.35 -2.47 -16.49
CA SER A 129 20.03 -1.04 -16.40
C SER A 129 18.58 -0.80 -16.83
N LEU A 130 17.95 0.21 -16.22
CA LEU A 130 16.62 0.70 -16.57
C LEU A 130 16.71 2.18 -16.99
N TYR A 131 15.83 2.61 -17.88
CA TYR A 131 15.77 3.97 -18.42
C TYR A 131 14.58 4.75 -17.87
N SER A 132 14.69 6.07 -17.89
CA SER A 132 13.61 6.97 -17.46
C SER A 132 12.30 6.67 -18.20
N GLY A 133 11.19 6.73 -17.49
CA GLY A 133 9.85 6.40 -18.01
C GLY A 133 9.51 4.91 -18.04
N GLN A 134 10.47 3.99 -17.85
CA GLN A 134 10.15 2.56 -17.76
C GLN A 134 9.34 2.26 -16.50
N THR A 135 8.19 1.62 -16.67
CA THR A 135 7.38 1.10 -15.56
C THR A 135 7.93 -0.23 -15.08
N VAL A 136 8.05 -0.36 -13.76
CA VAL A 136 8.41 -1.59 -13.06
C VAL A 136 7.43 -1.83 -11.91
N LEU A 137 7.41 -3.05 -11.37
CA LEU A 137 6.64 -3.38 -10.18
C LEU A 137 7.56 -3.36 -8.96
N LEU A 138 7.35 -2.43 -8.03
CA LEU A 138 8.01 -2.39 -6.73
C LEU A 138 7.51 -3.56 -5.87
N LEU A 139 8.37 -4.52 -5.59
CA LEU A 139 8.05 -5.70 -4.77
C LEU A 139 8.26 -5.43 -3.28
N THR A 140 9.40 -4.85 -2.93
CA THR A 140 9.74 -4.52 -1.54
C THR A 140 10.84 -3.46 -1.48
N THR A 141 11.08 -2.90 -0.30
CA THR A 141 12.11 -1.88 -0.05
C THR A 141 12.94 -2.29 1.16
N SER A 142 14.24 -1.98 1.14
CA SER A 142 15.20 -2.19 2.23
C SER A 142 16.14 -0.99 2.29
N GLY A 143 16.00 -0.16 3.33
CA GLY A 143 16.63 1.16 3.37
C GLY A 143 16.26 1.98 2.13
N ASP A 144 17.26 2.57 1.48
CA ASP A 144 17.11 3.37 0.26
C ASP A 144 17.04 2.55 -1.04
N TRP A 145 16.87 1.23 -0.93
CA TRP A 145 16.86 0.31 -2.08
C TRP A 145 15.53 -0.40 -2.23
N SER A 146 15.04 -0.44 -3.46
CA SER A 146 13.80 -1.10 -3.84
C SER A 146 14.10 -2.32 -4.69
N ARG A 147 13.55 -3.48 -4.30
CA ARG A 147 13.51 -4.66 -5.16
C ARG A 147 12.35 -4.52 -6.12
N VAL A 148 12.64 -4.60 -7.41
CA VAL A 148 11.67 -4.42 -8.49
C VAL A 148 11.58 -5.66 -9.36
N LEU A 149 10.41 -5.89 -9.93
CA LEU A 149 10.15 -6.80 -11.04
C LEU A 149 10.09 -5.98 -12.34
N TYR A 150 10.90 -6.36 -13.32
CA TYR A 150 11.07 -5.65 -14.59
C TYR A 150 11.20 -6.64 -15.76
N HIS A 151 10.92 -6.17 -16.98
CA HIS A 151 11.01 -6.97 -18.21
C HIS A 151 10.26 -8.32 -18.09
N GLY A 152 9.03 -8.28 -17.59
CA GLY A 152 8.19 -9.45 -17.39
C GLY A 152 8.55 -10.35 -16.20
N THR A 153 9.80 -10.78 -16.08
CA THR A 153 10.20 -11.86 -15.13
C THR A 153 11.45 -11.58 -14.31
N LYS A 154 12.22 -10.54 -14.63
CA LYS A 154 13.49 -10.26 -13.97
C LYS A 154 13.27 -9.52 -12.67
N THR A 155 14.04 -9.86 -11.63
CA THR A 155 14.04 -9.09 -10.37
C THR A 155 15.42 -8.57 -10.04
N GLY A 156 15.49 -7.43 -9.36
CA GLY A 156 16.75 -6.87 -8.88
C GLY A 156 16.52 -5.63 -8.02
N TRP A 157 17.59 -5.06 -7.47
CA TRP A 157 17.54 -3.92 -6.57
C TRP A 157 17.97 -2.63 -7.26
N VAL A 158 17.20 -1.57 -7.06
CA VAL A 158 17.47 -0.22 -7.57
C VAL A 158 17.37 0.78 -6.44
N SER A 159 18.04 1.93 -6.57
CA SER A 159 17.90 3.00 -5.58
C SER A 159 16.49 3.61 -5.65
N SER A 160 15.77 3.60 -4.52
CA SER A 160 14.38 4.05 -4.41
C SER A 160 14.19 5.52 -4.80
N ARG A 161 15.24 6.35 -4.63
CA ARG A 161 15.22 7.78 -5.01
C ARG A 161 14.95 8.04 -6.50
N TYR A 162 15.10 7.03 -7.35
CA TYR A 162 14.88 7.11 -8.79
C TYR A 162 13.59 6.38 -9.23
N LEU A 163 12.73 6.04 -8.28
CA LEU A 163 11.41 5.49 -8.54
C LEU A 163 10.35 6.53 -8.17
N SER A 164 9.33 6.64 -9.01
CA SER A 164 8.18 7.51 -8.83
C SER A 164 6.92 6.68 -9.05
N GLY A 165 6.12 6.51 -8.00
CA GLY A 165 4.81 5.87 -8.08
C GLY A 165 3.69 6.88 -8.28
N SER A 166 2.47 6.37 -8.27
CA SER A 166 1.26 7.14 -8.01
C SER A 166 0.56 6.50 -6.83
N TYR A 167 0.58 7.19 -5.70
CA TYR A 167 -0.06 6.75 -4.46
C TYR A 167 -1.24 7.67 -4.22
N PRO A 168 -2.48 7.24 -4.49
CA PRO A 168 -3.68 7.98 -4.12
C PRO A 168 -3.72 8.27 -2.62
N ALA A 169 -4.36 9.38 -2.27
CA ALA A 169 -4.67 9.67 -0.88
C ALA A 169 -5.57 8.57 -0.30
N VAL A 170 -5.29 8.17 0.94
CA VAL A 170 -6.10 7.22 1.71
C VAL A 170 -6.32 7.77 3.10
N SER A 171 -7.51 7.60 3.65
CA SER A 171 -7.83 8.02 5.01
C SER A 171 -8.74 6.98 5.65
N VAL A 172 -8.45 6.66 6.90
CA VAL A 172 -9.21 5.72 7.72
C VAL A 172 -9.77 6.48 8.90
N THR A 173 -11.09 6.38 9.11
CA THR A 173 -11.76 7.01 10.25
C THR A 173 -11.36 6.30 11.53
N VAL A 174 -10.66 7.03 12.41
CA VAL A 174 -10.21 6.55 13.72
C VAL A 174 -10.48 7.69 14.72
N PRO A 175 -10.97 7.44 15.94
CA PRO A 175 -11.02 8.50 16.95
C PRO A 175 -9.60 9.00 17.29
N SER A 176 -9.48 10.23 17.78
CA SER A 176 -8.21 10.81 18.22
C SER A 176 -8.23 11.06 19.73
N PHE A 177 -7.81 10.06 20.50
CA PHE A 177 -7.73 10.15 21.96
C PHE A 177 -6.35 10.58 22.43
N LYS A 178 -6.29 11.25 23.58
CA LYS A 178 -5.04 11.62 24.25
C LYS A 178 -4.89 10.91 25.56
N GLN A 179 -3.68 10.49 25.90
CA GLN A 179 -3.40 9.87 27.19
C GLN A 179 -3.57 10.86 28.36
N THR A 180 -3.54 12.17 28.07
CA THR A 180 -3.69 13.27 29.03
C THR A 180 -5.11 13.85 29.10
N ASP A 181 -6.10 13.22 28.47
CA ASP A 181 -7.50 13.64 28.58
C ASP A 181 -7.99 13.45 30.03
N SER A 182 -8.60 14.49 30.61
CA SER A 182 -8.97 14.54 32.03
C SER A 182 -9.91 13.41 32.47
N ARG A 183 -10.66 12.80 31.55
CA ARG A 183 -11.55 11.68 31.86
C ARG A 183 -10.81 10.43 32.35
N TRP A 184 -9.53 10.27 31.99
CA TRP A 184 -8.73 9.10 32.36
C TRP A 184 -7.27 9.39 32.71
N ALA A 185 -6.78 10.62 32.52
CA ALA A 185 -5.39 11.00 32.71
C ALA A 185 -4.80 10.50 34.04
N ASP A 186 -5.57 10.59 35.13
CA ASP A 186 -5.13 10.23 36.48
C ASP A 186 -5.40 8.77 36.87
N LYS A 187 -6.06 7.99 36.00
CA LYS A 187 -6.31 6.57 36.25
C LYS A 187 -5.00 5.79 36.12
N THR A 188 -4.81 4.80 36.99
CA THR A 188 -3.62 3.93 36.95
C THR A 188 -3.70 2.95 35.78
N VAL A 189 -2.58 2.73 35.09
CA VAL A 189 -2.45 1.69 34.06
C VAL A 189 -2.11 0.37 34.72
N GLY A 190 -3.04 -0.60 34.67
CA GLY A 190 -2.88 -1.89 35.32
C GLY A 190 -2.61 -1.75 36.82
N THR A 191 -1.59 -2.46 37.31
CA THR A 191 -1.13 -2.40 38.71
C THR A 191 0.15 -1.58 38.89
N SER A 192 0.53 -0.78 37.88
CA SER A 192 1.83 -0.11 37.84
C SER A 192 2.03 1.05 38.82
N GLY A 193 0.95 1.54 39.42
CA GLY A 193 0.94 2.78 40.21
C GLY A 193 1.18 4.05 39.39
N LYS A 194 1.30 3.95 38.05
CA LYS A 194 1.54 5.10 37.16
C LYS A 194 0.28 5.50 36.39
N PRO A 195 0.01 6.81 36.26
CA PRO A 195 -1.18 7.29 35.58
C PRO A 195 -1.08 7.18 34.05
N PHE A 196 -2.23 7.18 33.37
CA PHE A 196 -2.33 7.26 31.91
C PHE A 196 -1.54 8.44 31.33
N SER A 197 -1.59 9.59 31.99
CA SER A 197 -0.87 10.78 31.56
C SER A 197 0.64 10.55 31.41
N GLN A 198 1.21 9.60 32.17
CA GLN A 198 2.64 9.28 32.14
C GLN A 198 2.99 8.13 31.19
N ILE A 199 2.21 7.04 31.18
CA ILE A 199 2.57 5.80 30.46
C ILE A 199 1.45 5.23 29.55
N GLY A 200 0.40 6.00 29.29
CA GLY A 200 -0.82 5.53 28.64
C GLY A 200 -0.78 5.41 27.11
N CYS A 201 0.29 5.86 26.42
CA CYS A 201 0.30 5.95 24.95
C CYS A 201 -0.11 4.65 24.24
N ALA A 202 0.41 3.49 24.66
CA ALA A 202 0.10 2.21 24.06
C ALA A 202 -1.39 1.85 24.23
N THR A 203 -1.91 1.96 25.45
CA THR A 203 -3.33 1.70 25.75
C THR A 203 -4.25 2.63 24.97
N THR A 204 -3.93 3.93 24.92
CA THR A 204 -4.70 4.91 24.15
C THR A 204 -4.66 4.61 22.65
N ALA A 205 -3.52 4.19 22.10
CA ALA A 205 -3.40 3.77 20.71
C ALA A 205 -4.22 2.51 20.41
N VAL A 206 -4.20 1.50 21.31
CA VAL A 206 -5.03 0.30 21.17
C VAL A 206 -6.52 0.63 21.23
N ALA A 207 -6.93 1.54 22.12
CA ALA A 207 -8.32 2.00 22.20
C ALA A 207 -8.79 2.62 20.87
N MET A 208 -7.94 3.44 20.23
CA MET A 208 -8.20 4.01 18.90
C MET A 208 -8.30 2.92 17.82
N MET A 209 -7.37 1.97 17.79
CA MET A 209 -7.38 0.86 16.83
C MET A 209 -8.60 -0.05 16.98
N GLU A 210 -8.93 -0.43 18.20
CA GLU A 210 -10.09 -1.28 18.48
C GLU A 210 -11.41 -0.55 18.20
N SER A 211 -11.45 0.77 18.41
CA SER A 211 -12.61 1.55 18.03
C SER A 211 -12.87 1.48 16.52
N ALA A 212 -11.80 1.65 15.73
CA ALA A 212 -11.88 1.54 14.27
C ALA A 212 -12.23 0.10 13.82
N ARG A 213 -11.65 -0.92 14.47
CA ARG A 213 -11.89 -2.33 14.15
C ARG A 213 -13.33 -2.76 14.44
N GLN A 214 -13.90 -2.29 15.56
CA GLN A 214 -15.23 -2.71 16.04
C GLN A 214 -16.36 -1.78 15.59
N GLY A 215 -16.04 -0.65 14.94
CA GLY A 215 -17.05 0.32 14.50
C GLY A 215 -17.78 1.02 15.65
N ARG A 216 -17.21 1.03 16.86
CA ARG A 216 -17.76 1.70 18.05
C ARG A 216 -16.67 2.42 18.80
N THR A 217 -17.00 3.48 19.51
CA THR A 217 -16.05 4.19 20.37
C THR A 217 -15.71 3.33 21.60
N ILE A 218 -14.42 3.10 21.83
CA ILE A 218 -13.89 2.45 23.04
C ILE A 218 -12.91 3.42 23.68
N TYR A 219 -13.23 3.93 24.86
CA TYR A 219 -12.37 4.90 25.54
C TYR A 219 -11.13 4.23 26.14
N PRO A 220 -10.01 4.97 26.31
CA PRO A 220 -8.77 4.40 26.85
C PRO A 220 -8.92 3.72 28.21
N ASP A 221 -9.74 4.25 29.13
CA ASP A 221 -9.95 3.62 30.43
C ASP A 221 -10.83 2.36 30.34
N GLU A 222 -11.82 2.33 29.45
CA GLU A 222 -12.59 1.12 29.13
C GLU A 222 -11.67 0.05 28.52
N MET A 223 -10.81 0.44 27.59
CA MET A 223 -9.83 -0.44 26.98
C MET A 223 -8.87 -1.02 28.02
N SER A 224 -8.37 -0.19 28.94
CA SER A 224 -7.45 -0.67 29.99
C SER A 224 -8.04 -1.74 30.89
N ARG A 225 -9.35 -1.77 31.09
CA ARG A 225 -10.00 -2.83 31.88
C ARG A 225 -10.02 -4.19 31.16
N GLN A 226 -9.81 -4.19 29.85
CA GLN A 226 -9.81 -5.39 28.99
C GLN A 226 -8.39 -5.87 28.65
N LEU A 227 -7.38 -5.08 28.95
CA LEU A 227 -5.98 -5.36 28.65
C LEU A 227 -5.24 -5.89 29.89
N GLN A 228 -4.13 -6.58 29.63
CA GLN A 228 -3.23 -7.06 30.66
C GLN A 228 -1.91 -6.31 30.60
N TYR A 229 -1.28 -6.12 31.76
CA TYR A 229 -0.06 -5.35 31.89
C TYR A 229 0.98 -6.08 32.73
N THR A 230 2.25 -5.79 32.50
CA THR A 230 3.31 -6.09 33.46
C THR A 230 3.15 -5.22 34.73
N ALA A 231 3.86 -5.55 35.80
CA ALA A 231 3.93 -4.71 36.99
C ALA A 231 4.50 -3.30 36.70
N SER A 232 5.31 -3.12 35.64
CA SER A 232 5.81 -1.82 35.20
C SER A 232 4.82 -1.03 34.34
N GLY A 233 3.69 -1.63 33.95
CA GLY A 233 2.67 -1.02 33.09
C GLY A 233 2.87 -1.26 31.59
N ASP A 234 3.79 -2.15 31.19
CA ASP A 234 3.96 -2.53 29.80
C ASP A 234 2.80 -3.42 29.34
N LEU A 235 2.25 -3.11 28.17
CA LEU A 235 1.10 -3.80 27.63
C LEU A 235 1.45 -5.21 27.12
N TYR A 236 0.71 -6.22 27.58
CA TYR A 236 0.59 -7.49 26.87
C TYR A 236 -0.37 -7.31 25.69
N TRP A 237 0.17 -7.39 24.47
CA TRP A 237 -0.59 -7.12 23.24
C TRP A 237 -1.72 -8.13 23.05
N PRO A 238 -2.94 -7.68 22.66
CA PRO A 238 -4.03 -8.60 22.33
C PRO A 238 -3.62 -9.58 21.23
N SER A 239 -4.06 -10.84 21.34
CA SER A 239 -3.60 -11.95 20.49
C SER A 239 -3.94 -11.79 19.01
N HIS A 240 -4.96 -11.01 18.66
CA HIS A 240 -5.33 -10.72 17.27
C HIS A 240 -4.42 -9.67 16.59
N TYR A 241 -3.50 -9.05 17.33
CA TYR A 241 -2.47 -8.20 16.74
C TYR A 241 -1.23 -8.99 16.35
N THR A 242 -0.85 -8.88 15.07
CA THR A 242 0.40 -9.48 14.56
C THR A 242 1.51 -8.41 14.49
N PRO A 243 2.59 -8.55 15.26
CA PRO A 243 3.71 -7.61 15.21
C PRO A 243 4.58 -7.83 13.96
N SER A 244 5.16 -6.74 13.47
CA SER A 244 6.26 -6.77 12.50
C SER A 244 7.38 -5.84 12.94
N THR A 245 8.57 -6.40 13.12
CA THR A 245 9.82 -5.68 13.42
C THR A 245 10.64 -5.38 12.17
N ASN A 246 10.09 -5.65 10.98
CA ASN A 246 10.80 -5.41 9.73
C ASN A 246 10.78 -3.92 9.35
N ALA A 247 11.88 -3.23 9.64
CA ALA A 247 12.08 -1.83 9.27
C ALA A 247 12.18 -1.62 7.75
N SER A 248 12.57 -2.65 6.99
CA SER A 248 12.73 -2.55 5.55
C SER A 248 11.36 -2.51 4.85
N GLY A 249 11.00 -1.33 4.33
CA GLY A 249 9.76 -1.12 3.57
C GLY A 249 8.50 -1.09 4.42
N TYR A 250 8.58 -0.67 5.68
CA TYR A 250 7.41 -0.60 6.56
C TYR A 250 6.38 0.45 6.09
N LEU A 251 6.81 1.57 5.50
CA LEU A 251 5.89 2.59 4.94
C LEU A 251 5.01 2.02 3.82
N GLU A 252 5.57 1.18 2.94
CA GLU A 252 4.81 0.47 1.90
C GLU A 252 3.74 -0.43 2.52
N ARG A 253 4.10 -1.18 3.56
CA ARG A 253 3.17 -2.07 4.26
C ARG A 253 2.09 -1.28 5.00
N ILE A 254 2.44 -0.15 5.62
CA ILE A 254 1.48 0.76 6.25
C ILE A 254 0.50 1.30 5.21
N TYR A 255 1.00 1.83 4.09
CA TYR A 255 0.15 2.34 3.01
C TYR A 255 -0.84 1.28 2.53
N GLN A 256 -0.39 0.04 2.33
CA GLN A 256 -1.24 -1.07 1.91
C GLN A 256 -2.36 -1.41 2.90
N MET A 257 -2.08 -1.32 4.21
CA MET A 257 -3.11 -1.51 5.24
C MET A 257 -4.14 -0.39 5.17
N LEU A 258 -3.69 0.86 5.05
CA LEU A 258 -4.55 2.02 4.92
C LEU A 258 -5.43 1.94 3.66
N SER A 259 -4.89 1.49 2.52
CA SER A 259 -5.65 1.25 1.30
C SER A 259 -6.73 0.17 1.44
N LYS A 260 -6.64 -0.69 2.46
CA LYS A 260 -7.66 -1.69 2.83
C LYS A 260 -8.62 -1.18 3.91
N GLY A 261 -8.58 0.11 4.25
CA GLY A 261 -9.39 0.69 5.31
C GLY A 261 -8.93 0.31 6.72
N LYS A 262 -7.70 -0.21 6.87
CA LYS A 262 -7.17 -0.65 8.16
C LYS A 262 -6.11 0.34 8.68
N PRO A 263 -6.31 0.97 9.83
CA PRO A 263 -5.28 1.80 10.44
C PRO A 263 -4.13 0.91 10.94
N VAL A 264 -2.98 1.52 11.26
CA VAL A 264 -1.81 0.78 11.75
C VAL A 264 -1.31 1.36 13.05
N LEU A 265 -1.14 0.51 14.05
CA LEU A 265 -0.51 0.89 15.31
C LEU A 265 1.01 0.82 15.15
N LEU A 266 1.68 1.95 15.31
CA LEU A 266 3.11 2.10 15.06
C LEU A 266 3.84 2.50 16.35
N GLY A 267 4.86 1.74 16.70
CA GLY A 267 5.78 2.05 17.78
C GLY A 267 7.09 2.59 17.24
N MET A 268 7.53 3.73 17.76
CA MET A 268 8.84 4.34 17.53
C MET A 268 9.60 4.45 18.84
N LYS A 269 10.92 4.63 18.77
CA LYS A 269 11.80 4.89 19.93
C LYS A 269 12.52 6.21 19.78
N ASN A 270 12.73 6.90 20.92
CA ASN A 270 13.64 8.03 21.01
C ASN A 270 15.10 7.52 21.11
N ALA A 271 16.07 8.44 21.12
CA ALA A 271 17.49 8.10 21.23
C ALA A 271 17.84 7.32 22.51
N GLY A 272 17.10 7.53 23.60
CA GLY A 272 17.25 6.81 24.87
C GLY A 272 16.56 5.43 24.90
N GLY A 273 15.90 5.02 23.82
CA GLY A 273 15.22 3.73 23.72
C GLY A 273 13.78 3.69 24.26
N SER A 274 13.28 4.78 24.83
CA SER A 274 11.88 4.90 25.28
C SER A 274 10.94 4.82 24.09
N GLN A 275 9.87 4.05 24.24
CA GLN A 275 8.89 3.80 23.19
C GLN A 275 7.78 4.85 23.21
N HIS A 276 7.25 5.17 22.03
CA HIS A 276 6.01 5.94 21.86
C HIS A 276 5.16 5.31 20.78
N TRP A 277 3.86 5.23 21.04
CA TRP A 277 2.90 4.51 20.21
C TRP A 277 1.89 5.47 19.62
N VAL A 278 1.70 5.41 18.31
CA VAL A 278 0.70 6.20 17.57
C VAL A 278 -0.15 5.31 16.69
N VAL A 279 -1.24 5.86 16.17
CA VAL A 279 -2.02 5.21 15.11
C VAL A 279 -1.81 5.97 13.81
N VAL A 280 -1.33 5.29 12.78
CA VAL A 280 -1.30 5.82 11.41
C VAL A 280 -2.69 5.69 10.81
N THR A 281 -3.24 6.81 10.36
CA THR A 281 -4.65 6.93 9.96
C THR A 281 -4.82 7.19 8.47
N GLY A 282 -3.76 7.57 7.75
CA GLY A 282 -3.89 7.92 6.35
C GLY A 282 -2.59 8.28 5.66
N PHE A 283 -2.72 8.61 4.38
CA PHE A 283 -1.67 9.09 3.51
C PHE A 283 -2.28 10.16 2.58
N GLN A 284 -1.63 11.31 2.46
CA GLN A 284 -2.15 12.48 1.74
C GLN A 284 -2.08 12.37 0.21
N GLY A 285 -1.46 11.30 -0.28
CA GLY A 285 -1.23 11.08 -1.70
C GLY A 285 0.11 11.66 -2.15
N GLY A 286 0.62 11.17 -3.29
CA GLY A 286 1.86 11.67 -3.85
C GLY A 286 2.55 10.68 -4.77
N THR A 287 3.78 11.01 -5.14
CA THR A 287 4.60 10.20 -6.06
C THR A 287 5.55 9.25 -5.33
N ALA A 288 5.68 9.37 -4.02
CA ALA A 288 6.49 8.50 -3.17
C ALA A 288 5.90 8.41 -1.77
N LEU A 289 6.15 7.29 -1.09
CA LEU A 289 5.75 7.09 0.30
C LEU A 289 6.75 7.78 1.24
N THR A 290 6.51 9.06 1.51
CA THR A 290 7.33 9.85 2.44
C THR A 290 6.67 9.91 3.82
N PRO A 291 7.45 9.93 4.93
CA PRO A 291 6.88 10.08 6.27
C PRO A 291 6.03 11.35 6.45
N SER A 292 6.33 12.43 5.73
CA SER A 292 5.57 13.68 5.84
C SER A 292 4.15 13.56 5.30
N ALA A 293 3.91 12.64 4.37
CA ALA A 293 2.60 12.44 3.76
C ALA A 293 1.72 11.44 4.53
N PHE A 294 2.25 10.68 5.51
CA PHE A 294 1.45 9.83 6.38
C PHE A 294 0.88 10.63 7.55
N THR A 295 -0.44 10.54 7.75
CA THR A 295 -1.14 11.17 8.88
C THR A 295 -1.22 10.21 10.07
N ILE A 296 -1.12 10.75 11.28
CA ILE A 296 -1.19 10.00 12.53
C ILE A 296 -2.11 10.64 13.56
N HIS A 297 -2.65 9.81 14.44
CA HIS A 297 -3.19 10.21 15.74
C HIS A 297 -2.18 9.86 16.82
N ASP A 298 -1.62 10.90 17.44
CA ASP A 298 -0.63 10.78 18.51
C ASP A 298 -1.29 10.91 19.90
N PRO A 299 -1.26 9.89 20.77
CA PRO A 299 -1.78 9.98 22.14
C PRO A 299 -1.17 11.07 23.03
N GLY A 300 0.07 11.47 22.77
CA GLY A 300 0.83 12.40 23.60
C GLY A 300 0.59 13.88 23.26
N THR A 301 0.06 14.21 22.08
CA THR A 301 -0.20 15.61 21.69
C THR A 301 -1.17 15.74 20.50
N TYR A 302 -1.84 16.89 20.37
CA TYR A 302 -2.59 17.26 19.16
C TYR A 302 -1.71 17.88 18.06
N SER A 303 -0.55 18.44 18.41
CA SER A 303 0.30 19.17 17.45
C SER A 303 1.06 18.25 16.49
N ARG A 304 1.20 16.98 16.84
CA ARG A 304 1.90 15.98 16.03
C ARG A 304 0.89 15.16 15.23
N THR A 305 0.84 15.43 13.93
CA THR A 305 -0.15 14.90 12.99
C THR A 305 0.45 14.12 11.83
N THR A 306 1.78 14.10 11.67
CA THR A 306 2.46 13.31 10.61
C THR A 306 3.56 12.41 11.14
N LEU A 307 3.91 11.36 10.38
CA LEU A 307 5.04 10.49 10.74
C LEU A 307 6.39 11.22 10.72
N ALA A 308 6.58 12.22 9.86
CA ALA A 308 7.81 13.02 9.87
C ALA A 308 7.99 13.78 11.20
N GLN A 309 6.92 14.39 11.72
CA GLN A 309 6.97 15.08 13.02
C GLN A 309 7.20 14.10 14.17
N LEU A 310 6.73 12.85 14.05
CA LEU A 310 7.04 11.78 15.01
C LEU A 310 8.49 11.38 14.96
N GLN A 311 9.04 11.16 13.77
CA GLN A 311 10.44 10.77 13.59
C GLN A 311 11.41 11.85 14.04
N ALA A 312 11.02 13.12 14.01
CA ALA A 312 11.83 14.21 14.57
C ALA A 312 12.09 14.06 16.09
N VAL A 313 11.21 13.34 16.81
CA VAL A 313 11.32 13.11 18.27
C VAL A 313 11.66 11.65 18.60
N TYR A 314 11.12 10.72 17.81
CA TYR A 314 11.27 9.27 17.93
C TYR A 314 11.80 8.70 16.61
N PRO A 315 13.10 8.89 16.28
CA PRO A 315 13.65 8.59 14.96
C PRO A 315 13.79 7.10 14.66
N THR A 316 13.74 6.23 15.68
CA THR A 316 14.08 4.83 15.52
C THR A 316 12.82 3.98 15.36
N PHE A 317 12.73 3.27 14.22
CA PHE A 317 11.68 2.29 14.03
C PHE A 317 11.77 1.18 15.08
N TYR A 318 10.63 0.83 15.71
CA TYR A 318 10.57 -0.31 16.63
C TYR A 318 9.78 -1.47 16.05
N LYS A 319 8.46 -1.32 15.93
CA LYS A 319 7.57 -2.30 15.30
C LYS A 319 6.24 -1.65 14.96
N TYR A 320 5.46 -2.28 14.09
CA TYR A 320 4.06 -1.97 13.91
C TYR A 320 3.20 -3.21 14.11
N PHE A 321 1.92 -3.01 14.33
CA PHE A 321 0.93 -4.07 14.47
C PHE A 321 -0.18 -3.94 13.42
N THR A 322 -0.61 -5.09 12.94
CA THR A 322 -1.77 -5.24 12.06
C THR A 322 -2.75 -6.26 12.65
N TYR A 323 -4.01 -6.19 12.23
CA TYR A 323 -5.06 -7.17 12.52
C TYR A 323 -5.82 -7.52 11.25
#